data_AF-A0A357TDU8-F1
#
_entry.id   AF-A0A357TDU8-F1
#
_cell.length_a   1.000
_cell.length_b   1.000
_cell.length_c   1.000
_cell.angle_alpha   90.00
_cell.angle_beta   90.00
_cell.angle_gamma   90.00
#
_symmetry.space_group_name_H-M   'P 1'
#
loop_
_entity.id
_entity.type
_entity.pdbx_description
1 polymer ?
#
loop_
_entity_poly.entity_id
_entity_poly.type
_entity_poly.pdbx_seq_one_letter_code
_entity_poly.pdbx_strand_id
1 'polypeptide(L)'
;MKKYLTVPIIATVFMALWVLKGLVFLPKVEADKPDIYGFAELPVLLDGRTQPIDSTARNAMRVIRHKSTALRKEGDKEKPYPAVEWLLEVAAKPELARSRPVFRIDNEEVKDHLGLAKDEKHFSVDEVAAEKNFQRLAKDSARIHSKKAELRTPFEKSIKGVADSLMIYQRLAKSFRPQHSTDFKQDLDEMTRIFP
;
A
#
# COMPACT_ATOMS: atom_id res chain seq x y z
N MET A 1 -12.65 -53.31 19.48
CA MET A 1 -13.37 -52.18 18.82
C MET A 1 -13.10 -50.79 19.44
N LYS A 2 -12.69 -50.64 20.70
CA LYS A 2 -12.45 -49.32 21.34
C LYS A 2 -11.23 -48.53 20.82
N LYS A 3 -10.22 -49.19 20.22
CA LYS A 3 -8.96 -48.57 19.80
C LYS A 3 -9.07 -47.69 18.52
N TYR A 4 -10.08 -47.94 17.69
CA TYR A 4 -10.29 -47.19 16.44
C TYR A 4 -11.05 -45.88 16.63
N LEU A 5 -11.78 -45.72 17.75
CA LEU A 5 -12.53 -44.50 18.07
C LEU A 5 -11.67 -43.46 18.83
N THR A 6 -10.58 -43.88 19.45
CA THR A 6 -9.66 -42.99 20.18
C THR A 6 -8.88 -42.03 19.27
N VAL A 7 -8.50 -42.48 18.07
CA VAL A 7 -7.73 -41.67 17.10
C VAL A 7 -8.50 -40.43 16.61
N PRO A 8 -9.76 -40.53 16.15
CA PRO A 8 -10.51 -39.34 15.71
C PRO A 8 -10.82 -38.37 16.86
N ILE A 9 -11.02 -38.87 18.08
CA ILE A 9 -11.24 -38.00 19.26
C ILE A 9 -9.98 -37.19 19.58
N ILE A 10 -8.80 -37.84 19.59
CA ILE A 10 -7.53 -37.14 19.84
C ILE A 10 -7.27 -36.08 18.77
N ALA A 11 -7.51 -36.39 17.49
CA ALA A 11 -7.36 -35.42 16.40
C ALA A 11 -8.31 -34.23 16.54
N THR A 12 -9.57 -34.48 16.94
CA THR A 12 -10.57 -33.43 17.15
C THR A 12 -10.20 -32.53 18.32
N VAL A 13 -9.75 -33.11 19.44
CA VAL A 13 -9.29 -32.35 20.62
C VAL A 13 -8.05 -31.53 20.27
N PHE A 14 -7.11 -32.09 19.51
CA PHE A 14 -5.92 -31.35 19.08
C PHE A 14 -6.26 -30.16 18.18
N MET A 15 -7.15 -30.36 17.20
CA MET A 15 -7.64 -29.27 16.34
C MET A 15 -8.42 -28.21 17.13
N ALA A 16 -9.27 -28.64 18.08
CA ALA A 16 -10.00 -27.74 18.96
C ALA A 16 -9.04 -26.91 19.82
N LEU A 17 -8.01 -27.53 20.41
CA LEU A 17 -6.97 -26.82 21.17
C LEU A 17 -6.16 -25.87 20.31
N TRP A 18 -5.87 -26.25 19.06
CA TRP A 18 -5.16 -25.40 18.11
C TRP A 18 -5.97 -24.15 17.74
N VAL A 19 -7.28 -24.32 17.49
CA VAL A 19 -8.21 -23.20 17.24
C VAL A 19 -8.38 -22.33 18.49
N LEU A 20 -8.57 -22.94 19.67
CA LEU A 20 -8.72 -22.22 20.94
C LEU A 20 -7.47 -21.39 21.23
N LYS A 21 -6.28 -21.94 20.95
CA LYS A 21 -5.01 -21.21 21.08
C LYS A 21 -4.97 -19.99 20.14
N GLY A 22 -5.43 -20.12 18.90
CA GLY A 22 -5.50 -19.00 17.97
C GLY A 22 -6.49 -17.90 18.39
N LEU A 23 -7.57 -18.25 19.09
CA LEU A 23 -8.59 -17.30 19.55
C LEU A 23 -8.21 -16.58 20.85
N VAL A 24 -7.58 -17.29 21.79
CA VAL A 24 -7.24 -16.76 23.12
C VAL A 24 -5.89 -16.03 23.11
N PHE A 25 -4.93 -16.49 22.32
CA PHE A 25 -3.64 -15.82 22.16
C PHE A 25 -3.67 -14.89 20.94
N LEU A 26 -4.52 -13.87 21.00
CA LEU A 26 -4.34 -12.70 20.14
C LEU A 26 -2.93 -12.16 20.37
N PRO A 27 -2.16 -11.85 19.32
CA PRO A 27 -0.81 -11.32 19.47
C PRO A 27 -0.91 -10.02 20.27
N LYS A 28 -0.55 -10.09 21.56
CA LYS A 28 -0.50 -8.92 22.43
C LYS A 28 0.61 -8.05 21.88
N VAL A 29 0.26 -6.86 21.40
CA VAL A 29 1.24 -5.87 20.97
C VAL A 29 2.18 -5.66 22.15
N GLU A 30 3.48 -5.85 21.93
CA GLU A 30 4.48 -5.57 22.96
C GLU A 30 4.28 -4.13 23.42
N ALA A 31 4.23 -3.89 24.74
CA ALA A 31 3.83 -2.61 25.32
C ALA A 31 4.66 -1.40 24.85
N ASP A 32 5.82 -1.64 24.24
CA ASP A 32 6.77 -0.64 23.77
C ASP A 32 6.76 -0.43 22.24
N LYS A 33 5.83 -1.09 21.52
CA LYS A 33 5.67 -0.93 20.05
C LYS A 33 4.39 -0.15 19.73
N PRO A 34 4.40 0.69 18.68
CA PRO A 34 3.19 1.35 18.19
C PRO A 34 2.10 0.32 17.88
N ASP A 35 0.88 0.57 18.35
CA ASP A 35 -0.26 -0.30 18.11
C ASP A 35 -0.79 -0.11 16.68
N ILE A 36 -0.21 -0.89 15.76
CA ILE A 36 -0.63 -0.90 14.35
C ILE A 36 -2.06 -1.45 14.19
N TYR A 37 -2.53 -2.30 15.11
CA TYR A 37 -3.89 -2.86 15.05
C TYR A 37 -4.92 -1.84 15.52
N GLY A 38 -4.66 -1.11 16.59
CA GLY A 38 -5.49 0.03 17.01
C GLY A 38 -5.56 1.11 15.93
N PHE A 39 -4.43 1.43 15.28
CA PHE A 39 -4.43 2.33 14.13
C PHE A 39 -5.27 1.78 12.96
N ALA A 40 -5.23 0.47 12.69
CA ALA A 40 -5.98 -0.18 11.62
C ALA A 40 -7.51 -0.06 11.74
N GLU A 41 -8.02 0.10 12.96
CA GLU A 41 -9.45 0.22 13.25
C GLU A 41 -10.00 1.64 13.06
N LEU A 42 -9.12 2.65 12.91
CA LEU A 42 -9.55 4.04 12.78
C LEU A 42 -10.51 4.21 11.59
N PRO A 43 -11.69 4.81 11.82
CA PRO A 43 -12.68 4.99 10.77
C PRO A 43 -12.24 6.12 9.82
N VAL A 44 -12.34 5.86 8.51
CA VAL A 44 -12.07 6.84 7.46
C VAL A 44 -13.23 6.87 6.46
N LEU A 45 -13.50 8.05 5.89
CA LEU A 45 -14.49 8.25 4.84
C LEU A 45 -13.81 8.07 3.48
N LEU A 46 -14.24 7.07 2.70
CA LEU A 46 -13.80 6.86 1.32
C LEU A 46 -15.01 6.48 0.46
N ASP A 47 -15.14 7.12 -0.70
CA ASP A 47 -16.25 6.89 -1.64
C ASP A 47 -17.65 7.00 -1.00
N GLY A 48 -17.80 7.91 -0.03
CA GLY A 48 -19.06 8.16 0.68
C GLY A 48 -19.41 7.15 1.77
N ARG A 49 -18.54 6.18 2.07
CA ARG A 49 -18.74 5.19 3.15
C ARG A 49 -17.64 5.24 4.19
N THR A 50 -18.02 5.17 5.46
CA THR A 50 -17.07 5.00 6.57
C THR A 50 -16.58 3.55 6.63
N GLN A 51 -15.27 3.34 6.65
CA GLN A 51 -14.64 2.03 6.76
C GLN A 51 -13.34 2.10 7.59
N PRO A 52 -12.82 0.97 8.10
CA PRO A 52 -11.52 0.95 8.76
C PRO A 52 -10.40 1.38 7.81
N ILE A 53 -9.41 2.10 8.31
CA ILE A 53 -8.28 2.57 7.52
C ILE A 53 -7.44 1.43 6.92
N ASP A 54 -7.38 0.26 7.56
CA ASP A 54 -6.73 -0.93 6.99
C ASP A 54 -7.43 -1.42 5.71
N SER A 55 -8.77 -1.30 5.62
CA SER A 55 -9.49 -1.61 4.38
C SER A 55 -9.02 -0.69 3.25
N THR A 56 -8.95 0.62 3.52
CA THR A 56 -8.44 1.63 2.57
C THR A 56 -7.01 1.31 2.15
N ALA A 57 -6.12 1.00 3.09
CA ALA A 57 -4.72 0.68 2.82
C ALA A 57 -4.57 -0.59 1.95
N ARG A 58 -5.30 -1.66 2.27
CA ARG A 58 -5.27 -2.91 1.50
C ARG A 58 -5.86 -2.75 0.12
N ASN A 59 -6.93 -1.96 -0.03
CA ASN A 59 -7.52 -1.66 -1.33
C ASN A 59 -6.54 -0.88 -2.22
N ALA A 60 -5.84 0.10 -1.65
CA ALA A 60 -4.79 0.81 -2.36
C ALA A 60 -3.65 -0.13 -2.81
N MET A 61 -3.15 -0.98 -1.92
CA MET A 61 -2.09 -1.94 -2.24
C MET A 61 -2.52 -2.98 -3.30
N ARG A 62 -3.80 -3.37 -3.34
CA ARG A 62 -4.31 -4.25 -4.40
C ARG A 62 -4.19 -3.61 -5.78
N VAL A 63 -4.35 -2.29 -5.88
CA VAL A 63 -4.15 -1.57 -7.15
C VAL A 63 -2.67 -1.35 -7.42
N ILE A 64 -1.94 -0.82 -6.44
CA ILE A 64 -0.53 -0.40 -6.61
C ILE A 64 0.42 -1.60 -6.80
N ARG A 65 0.21 -2.70 -6.07
CA ARG A 65 1.13 -3.86 -6.01
C ARG A 65 0.50 -5.18 -6.48
N HIS A 66 -0.79 -5.20 -6.79
CA HIS A 66 -1.55 -6.44 -7.04
C HIS A 66 -1.60 -7.40 -5.83
N LYS A 67 -1.29 -6.93 -4.62
CA LYS A 67 -1.34 -7.69 -3.36
C LYS A 67 -1.84 -6.80 -2.23
N SER A 68 -2.40 -7.38 -1.16
CA SER A 68 -2.89 -6.61 0.00
C SER A 68 -1.80 -6.26 1.03
N THR A 69 -0.52 -6.40 0.67
CA THR A 69 0.65 -6.10 1.52
C THR A 69 1.58 -5.16 0.79
N ALA A 70 2.31 -4.33 1.53
CA ALA A 70 3.38 -3.51 0.99
C ALA A 70 4.71 -4.29 0.95
N LEU A 71 5.73 -3.71 0.32
CA LEU A 71 7.10 -4.25 0.32
C LEU A 71 8.08 -3.20 0.83
N ARG A 72 9.06 -3.69 1.58
CA ARG A 72 10.23 -2.91 1.99
C ARG A 72 11.50 -3.72 1.72
N LYS A 73 12.60 -3.04 1.45
CA LYS A 73 13.93 -3.66 1.37
C LYS A 73 14.48 -3.79 2.80
N GLU A 74 14.88 -5.00 3.17
CA GLU A 74 15.54 -5.34 4.43
C GLU A 74 16.87 -6.03 4.06
N GLY A 75 17.94 -5.24 3.96
CA GLY A 75 19.17 -5.64 3.26
C GLY A 75 18.91 -5.83 1.77
N ASP A 76 19.40 -6.93 1.21
CA ASP A 76 19.22 -7.29 -0.21
C ASP A 76 17.88 -7.98 -0.50
N LYS A 77 17.01 -8.16 0.50
CA LYS A 77 15.74 -8.90 0.35
C LYS A 77 14.54 -7.98 0.44
N GLU A 78 13.57 -8.22 -0.44
CA GLU A 78 12.25 -7.62 -0.33
C GLU A 78 11.37 -8.41 0.63
N LYS A 79 10.84 -7.75 1.67
CA LYS A 79 9.99 -8.37 2.68
C LYS A 79 8.60 -7.74 2.66
N PRO A 80 7.52 -8.56 2.62
CA PRO A 80 6.17 -8.05 2.74
C PRO A 80 5.88 -7.58 4.16
N TYR A 81 5.09 -6.52 4.27
CA TYR A 81 4.60 -6.01 5.54
C TYR A 81 3.16 -5.47 5.39
N PRO A 82 2.43 -5.26 6.50
CA PRO A 82 1.04 -4.84 6.47
C PRO A 82 0.82 -3.56 5.67
N ALA A 83 -0.25 -3.51 4.86
CA ALA A 83 -0.58 -2.32 4.08
C ALA A 83 -0.88 -1.11 4.97
N VAL A 84 -1.51 -1.32 6.14
CA VAL A 84 -1.78 -0.27 7.10
C VAL A 84 -0.50 0.34 7.70
N GLU A 85 0.54 -0.47 7.95
CA GLU A 85 1.84 0.02 8.41
C GLU A 85 2.50 0.88 7.32
N TRP A 86 2.37 0.49 6.05
CA TRP A 86 2.81 1.33 4.92
C TRP A 86 2.04 2.65 4.85
N LEU A 87 0.71 2.63 5.06
CA LEU A 87 -0.10 3.85 5.01
C LEU A 87 0.26 4.80 6.16
N LEU A 88 0.55 4.26 7.35
CA LEU A 88 1.10 5.03 8.45
C LEU A 88 2.47 5.64 8.10
N GLU A 89 3.32 4.89 7.40
CA GLU A 89 4.60 5.40 6.90
C GLU A 89 4.40 6.53 5.87
N VAL A 90 3.43 6.42 4.96
CA VAL A 90 3.06 7.50 4.03
C VAL A 90 2.66 8.77 4.78
N ALA A 91 1.94 8.63 5.89
CA ALA A 91 1.51 9.76 6.72
C ALA A 91 2.67 10.37 7.51
N ALA A 92 3.46 9.54 8.20
CA ALA A 92 4.43 9.98 9.20
C ALA A 92 5.85 10.18 8.64
N LYS A 93 6.21 9.47 7.57
CA LYS A 93 7.56 9.43 6.98
C LYS A 93 7.46 9.43 5.44
N PRO A 94 6.89 10.48 4.82
CA PRO A 94 6.60 10.49 3.38
C PRO A 94 7.84 10.23 2.51
N GLU A 95 9.01 10.78 2.86
CA GLU A 95 10.25 10.54 2.10
C GLU A 95 10.67 9.07 2.12
N LEU A 96 10.53 8.38 3.26
CA LEU A 96 10.80 6.95 3.37
C LEU A 96 9.77 6.12 2.59
N ALA A 97 8.50 6.51 2.67
CA ALA A 97 7.42 5.82 1.96
C ALA A 97 7.57 5.92 0.44
N ARG A 98 8.10 7.05 -0.06
CA ARG A 98 8.38 7.28 -1.49
C ARG A 98 9.45 6.34 -2.04
N SER A 99 10.43 5.97 -1.21
CA SER A 99 11.51 5.06 -1.59
C SER A 99 11.13 3.57 -1.50
N ARG A 100 9.91 3.22 -1.07
CA ARG A 100 9.47 1.82 -0.93
C ARG A 100 9.12 1.22 -2.29
N PRO A 101 9.57 -0.01 -2.61
CA PRO A 101 9.28 -0.68 -3.88
C PRO A 101 7.86 -1.27 -3.88
N VAL A 102 6.83 -0.41 -3.87
CA VAL A 102 5.43 -0.85 -3.78
C VAL A 102 4.72 -0.92 -5.13
N PHE A 103 5.21 -0.21 -6.15
CA PHE A 103 4.58 -0.17 -7.47
C PHE A 103 4.96 -1.39 -8.29
N ARG A 104 3.97 -2.21 -8.66
CA ARG A 104 4.21 -3.34 -9.56
C ARG A 104 3.99 -2.91 -11.00
N ILE A 105 4.99 -3.15 -11.85
CA ILE A 105 4.90 -2.92 -13.30
C ILE A 105 5.37 -4.18 -14.02
N ASP A 106 4.44 -4.86 -14.70
CA ASP A 106 4.70 -6.14 -15.36
C ASP A 106 5.09 -5.98 -16.84
N ASN A 107 4.60 -4.94 -17.52
CA ASN A 107 4.80 -4.75 -18.96
C ASN A 107 6.19 -4.16 -19.26
N GLU A 108 7.01 -4.87 -20.04
CA GLU A 108 8.37 -4.45 -20.41
C GLU A 108 8.41 -3.19 -21.28
N GLU A 109 7.46 -3.04 -22.21
CA GLU A 109 7.34 -1.84 -23.06
C GLU A 109 7.03 -0.60 -22.22
N VAL A 110 6.25 -0.75 -21.14
CA VAL A 110 6.00 0.34 -20.17
C VAL A 110 7.26 0.66 -19.37
N LYS A 111 8.02 -0.35 -18.93
CA LYS A 111 9.30 -0.12 -18.24
C LYS A 111 10.26 0.64 -19.15
N ASP A 112 10.39 0.22 -20.40
CA ASP A 112 11.20 0.91 -21.41
C ASP A 112 10.75 2.35 -21.64
N HIS A 113 9.44 2.55 -21.79
CA HIS A 113 8.87 3.87 -22.00
C HIS A 113 9.14 4.82 -20.82
N LEU A 114 9.12 4.29 -19.59
CA LEU A 114 9.39 5.04 -18.36
C LEU A 114 10.87 4.98 -17.94
N GLY A 115 11.77 4.39 -18.74
CA GLY A 115 13.20 4.28 -18.40
C GLY A 115 13.46 3.54 -17.09
N LEU A 116 12.62 2.56 -16.75
CA LEU A 116 12.74 1.73 -15.55
C LEU A 116 13.54 0.45 -15.84
N ALA A 117 14.17 -0.11 -14.80
CA ALA A 117 14.91 -1.37 -14.91
C ALA A 117 14.01 -2.52 -15.39
N LYS A 118 14.47 -3.30 -16.37
CA LYS A 118 13.67 -4.37 -17.01
C LYS A 118 13.48 -5.58 -16.12
N ASP A 119 14.55 -5.96 -15.42
CA ASP A 119 14.66 -7.12 -14.55
C ASP A 119 13.92 -6.95 -13.22
N GLU A 120 13.67 -5.70 -12.81
CA GLU A 120 12.93 -5.39 -11.60
C GLU A 120 11.41 -5.49 -11.78
N LYS A 121 10.71 -5.94 -10.74
CA LYS A 121 9.24 -6.07 -10.74
C LYS A 121 8.54 -4.98 -9.93
N HIS A 122 9.25 -4.43 -8.95
CA HIS A 122 8.70 -3.48 -8.00
C HIS A 122 9.52 -2.20 -8.04
N PHE A 123 8.81 -1.08 -8.10
CA PHE A 123 9.39 0.25 -8.22
C PHE A 123 8.87 1.13 -7.09
N SER A 124 9.66 2.14 -6.78
CA SER A 124 9.35 3.18 -5.83
C SER A 124 8.62 4.34 -6.51
N VAL A 125 8.01 5.21 -5.70
CA VAL A 125 7.41 6.43 -6.21
C VAL A 125 8.48 7.34 -6.79
N ASP A 126 9.67 7.37 -6.20
CA ASP A 126 10.77 8.20 -6.71
C ASP A 126 11.24 7.78 -8.10
N GLU A 127 11.19 6.48 -8.40
CA GLU A 127 11.49 5.95 -9.74
C GLU A 127 10.35 6.22 -10.73
N VAL A 128 9.11 5.93 -10.34
CA VAL A 128 7.94 6.08 -11.23
C VAL A 128 7.59 7.55 -11.49
N ALA A 129 7.73 8.41 -10.48
CA ALA A 129 7.38 9.82 -10.52
C ALA A 129 8.60 10.74 -10.72
N ALA A 130 9.76 10.20 -11.12
CA ALA A 130 10.88 11.00 -11.60
C ALA A 130 10.38 12.00 -12.67
N GLU A 131 10.89 13.22 -12.68
CA GLU A 131 10.31 14.35 -13.43
C GLU A 131 9.98 14.01 -14.90
N LYS A 132 10.92 13.37 -15.61
CA LYS A 132 10.74 12.93 -17.01
C LYS A 132 9.65 11.86 -17.14
N ASN A 133 9.58 10.93 -16.20
CA ASN A 133 8.62 9.83 -16.18
C ASN A 133 7.22 10.34 -15.87
N PHE A 134 7.10 11.25 -14.91
CA PHE A 134 5.84 11.88 -14.55
C PHE A 134 5.23 12.65 -15.73
N GLN A 135 6.02 13.45 -16.45
CA GLN A 135 5.55 14.17 -17.63
C GLN A 135 5.06 13.23 -18.74
N ARG A 136 5.80 12.14 -19.01
CA ARG A 136 5.40 11.11 -19.99
C ARG A 136 4.09 10.44 -19.57
N LEU A 137 4.02 10.00 -18.32
CA LEU A 137 2.85 9.33 -17.75
C LEU A 137 1.60 10.23 -17.79
N ALA A 138 1.76 11.52 -17.46
CA ALA A 138 0.68 12.50 -17.52
C ALA A 138 0.17 12.72 -18.96
N LYS A 139 1.09 12.90 -19.91
CA LYS A 139 0.76 13.08 -21.33
C LYS A 139 0.05 11.87 -21.91
N ASP A 140 0.58 10.68 -21.66
CA ASP A 140 0.00 9.44 -22.16
C ASP A 140 -1.34 9.14 -21.51
N SER A 141 -1.47 9.34 -20.19
CA SER A 141 -2.73 9.17 -19.47
C SER A 141 -3.83 10.07 -20.03
N ALA A 142 -3.52 11.35 -20.32
CA ALA A 142 -4.47 12.28 -20.96
C ALA A 142 -4.93 11.77 -22.33
N ARG A 143 -4.00 11.32 -23.18
CA ARG A 143 -4.32 10.73 -24.50
C ARG A 143 -5.17 9.47 -24.37
N ILE A 144 -4.84 8.59 -23.43
CA ILE A 144 -5.52 7.31 -23.21
C ILE A 144 -6.93 7.53 -22.64
N HIS A 145 -7.13 8.57 -21.83
CA HIS A 145 -8.42 8.91 -21.25
C HIS A 145 -9.47 9.23 -22.33
N SER A 146 -9.07 9.91 -23.40
CA SER A 146 -9.96 10.23 -24.54
C SER A 146 -10.37 9.00 -25.37
N LYS A 147 -9.72 7.85 -25.18
CA LYS A 147 -10.00 6.61 -25.90
C LYS A 147 -10.92 5.70 -25.08
N LYS A 148 -11.93 5.10 -25.74
CA LYS A 148 -12.78 4.06 -25.13
C LYS A 148 -11.94 2.88 -24.64
N ALA A 149 -12.32 2.29 -23.49
CA ALA A 149 -11.51 1.29 -22.79
C ALA A 149 -11.26 0.02 -23.62
N GLU A 150 -12.22 -0.35 -24.47
CA GLU A 150 -12.20 -1.52 -25.34
C GLU A 150 -11.19 -1.36 -26.49
N LEU A 151 -10.95 -0.12 -26.91
CA LEU A 151 -10.03 0.21 -28.00
C LEU A 151 -8.59 0.36 -27.50
N ARG A 152 -8.34 0.29 -26.19
CA ARG A 152 -7.00 0.47 -25.61
C ARG A 152 -6.12 -0.74 -25.86
N THR A 153 -4.90 -0.50 -26.35
CA THR A 153 -3.88 -1.54 -26.52
C THR A 153 -3.42 -2.07 -25.15
N PRO A 154 -2.78 -3.26 -25.09
CA PRO A 154 -2.20 -3.77 -23.83
C PRO A 154 -1.22 -2.77 -23.18
N PHE A 155 -0.40 -2.10 -23.99
CA PHE A 155 0.48 -1.02 -23.54
C PHE A 155 -0.29 0.13 -22.91
N GLU A 156 -1.29 0.68 -23.60
CA GLU A 156 -2.13 1.79 -23.10
C GLU A 156 -2.85 1.42 -21.80
N LYS A 157 -3.34 0.18 -21.68
CA LYS A 157 -3.96 -0.32 -20.44
C LYS A 157 -2.95 -0.38 -19.29
N SER A 158 -1.73 -0.84 -19.57
CA SER A 158 -0.66 -0.91 -18.57
C SER A 158 -0.18 0.49 -18.13
N ILE A 159 0.03 1.42 -19.07
CA ILE A 159 0.35 2.83 -18.75
C ILE A 159 -0.73 3.45 -17.87
N LYS A 160 -2.02 3.25 -18.22
CA LYS A 160 -3.13 3.71 -17.40
C LYS A 160 -3.08 3.10 -15.99
N GLY A 161 -2.78 1.81 -15.86
CA GLY A 161 -2.64 1.14 -14.56
C GLY A 161 -1.55 1.77 -13.67
N VAL A 162 -0.41 2.14 -14.26
CA VAL A 162 0.66 2.87 -13.55
C VAL A 162 0.19 4.26 -13.13
N ALA A 163 -0.48 5.00 -14.02
CA ALA A 163 -1.01 6.32 -13.72
C ALA A 163 -2.07 6.30 -12.61
N ASP A 164 -2.98 5.32 -12.65
CA ASP A 164 -4.02 5.13 -11.63
C ASP A 164 -3.40 4.78 -10.27
N SER A 165 -2.40 3.90 -10.25
CA SER A 165 -1.64 3.57 -9.04
C SER A 165 -0.97 4.81 -8.44
N LEU A 166 -0.36 5.66 -9.29
CA LEU A 166 0.31 6.87 -8.83
C LEU A 166 -0.70 7.89 -8.30
N MET A 167 -1.85 8.01 -8.94
CA MET A 167 -2.95 8.87 -8.48
C MET A 167 -3.48 8.42 -7.12
N ILE A 168 -3.65 7.12 -6.89
CA ILE A 168 -4.06 6.58 -5.58
C ILE A 168 -3.03 6.92 -4.52
N TYR A 169 -1.74 6.71 -4.80
CA TYR A 169 -0.66 7.08 -3.89
C TYR A 169 -0.71 8.57 -3.52
N GLN A 170 -0.80 9.44 -4.53
CA GLN A 170 -0.82 10.88 -4.32
C GLN A 170 -2.03 11.32 -3.50
N ARG A 171 -3.22 10.78 -3.77
CA ARG A 171 -4.43 11.08 -2.99
C ARG A 171 -4.24 10.70 -1.52
N LEU A 172 -3.76 9.50 -1.23
CA LEU A 172 -3.51 9.05 0.13
C LEU A 172 -2.47 9.95 0.83
N ALA A 173 -1.35 10.24 0.17
CA ALA A 173 -0.30 11.09 0.72
C ALA A 173 -0.79 12.52 1.00
N LYS A 174 -1.70 13.05 0.19
CA LYS A 174 -2.28 14.37 0.38
C LYS A 174 -3.39 14.40 1.44
N SER A 175 -4.10 13.30 1.68
CA SER A 175 -5.14 13.21 2.72
C SER A 175 -4.61 13.43 4.15
N PHE A 176 -3.32 13.19 4.40
CA PHE A 176 -2.69 13.43 5.71
C PHE A 176 -2.17 14.86 5.89
N ARG A 177 -2.35 15.74 4.90
CA ARG A 177 -1.93 17.14 4.96
C ARG A 177 -3.13 18.06 5.19
N PRO A 178 -2.94 19.24 5.83
CA PRO A 178 -4.00 20.23 5.95
C PRO A 178 -4.52 20.65 4.56
N GLN A 179 -5.83 20.85 4.44
CA GLN A 179 -6.50 21.06 3.14
C GLN A 179 -5.98 22.27 2.34
N HIS A 180 -5.47 23.29 3.02
CA HIS A 180 -4.97 24.52 2.39
C HIS A 180 -3.45 24.68 2.47
N SER A 181 -2.74 23.63 2.91
CA SER A 181 -1.29 23.67 3.05
C SER A 181 -0.62 23.56 1.68
N THR A 182 0.06 24.62 1.25
CA THR A 182 0.92 24.62 0.07
C THR A 182 2.34 24.17 0.41
N ASP A 183 2.81 24.51 1.61
CA ASP A 183 4.06 24.02 2.20
C ASP A 183 3.82 23.59 3.66
N PHE A 184 3.58 22.29 3.87
CA PHE A 184 3.31 21.74 5.19
C PHE A 184 4.48 21.88 6.16
N LYS A 185 5.71 21.92 5.63
CA LYS A 185 6.89 22.08 6.48
C LYS A 185 6.92 23.50 7.05
N GLN A 186 6.69 24.49 6.20
CA GLN A 186 6.58 25.88 6.63
C GLN A 186 5.43 26.08 7.63
N ASP A 187 4.26 25.51 7.36
CA ASP A 187 3.10 25.61 8.27
C ASP A 187 3.42 25.01 9.65
N LEU A 188 4.14 23.88 9.69
CA LEU A 188 4.55 23.23 10.93
C LEU A 188 5.59 24.05 11.69
N ASP A 189 6.60 24.57 11.00
CA ASP A 189 7.65 25.41 11.58
C ASP A 189 7.04 26.70 12.19
N GLU A 190 6.05 27.30 11.51
CA GLU A 190 5.29 28.44 12.02
C GLU A 190 4.47 28.06 13.26
N MET A 191 3.79 26.90 13.24
CA MET A 191 2.99 26.44 14.37
C MET A 191 3.87 26.18 15.61
N THR A 192 5.02 25.53 15.46
CA THR A 192 5.99 25.30 16.55
C THR A 192 6.59 26.60 17.07
N ARG A 193 6.76 27.61 16.21
CA ARG A 193 7.21 28.94 16.64
C ARG A 193 6.16 29.68 17.47
N ILE A 194 4.88 29.54 17.11
CA ILE A 194 3.75 30.21 17.80
C ILE A 194 3.40 29.47 19.11
N PHE A 195 3.45 28.14 19.11
CA PHE A 195 3.13 27.27 20.24
C PHE A 195 4.37 26.46 20.64
N PRO A 196 5.28 27.03 21.45
CA PRO A 196 6.47 26.35 21.93
C PRO A 196 6.17 25.18 22.87
#